data_AF-A0AAJ6Y6E4-F1
#
_entry.id   AF-A0AAJ6Y6E4-F1
#
_cell.length_a   1.000
_cell.length_b   1.000
_cell.length_c   1.000
_cell.angle_alpha   90.00
_cell.angle_beta   90.00
_cell.angle_gamma   90.00
#
_symmetry.space_group_name_H-M   'P 1'
#
loop_
_entity.id
_entity.type
_entity.pdbx_description
1 polymer ?
#
loop_
_entity_poly.entity_id
_entity_poly.type
_entity_poly.pdbx_seq_one_letter_code
_entity_poly.pdbx_strand_id
1 'polypeptide(L)'
;MVATPLVARQLVLSDAELEKRMKFETCDIVNVKEKEGGILLVRSANGARAFLYPVVEEHDLIGFELLSIFHPTNDVINSVILVRKPVF
;
A
#
# COMPACT_ATOMS: atom_id res chain seq x y z
N MET A 1 -12.15 2.21 14.13
CA MET A 1 -11.69 3.57 13.77
C MET A 1 -10.74 3.44 12.59
N VAL A 2 -11.27 3.54 11.35
CA VAL A 2 -10.47 3.29 10.14
C VAL A 2 -9.78 4.61 9.76
N ALA A 3 -8.46 4.66 9.85
CA ALA A 3 -7.71 5.81 9.35
C ALA A 3 -7.88 5.90 7.82
N THR A 4 -8.66 6.89 7.38
CA THR A 4 -8.76 7.22 5.95
C THR A 4 -7.39 7.67 5.44
N PRO A 5 -7.10 7.53 4.13
CA PRO A 5 -5.82 7.98 3.56
C PRO A 5 -5.49 9.45 3.91
N LEU A 6 -6.51 10.30 4.04
CA LEU A 6 -6.38 11.70 4.42
C LEU A 6 -5.87 11.87 5.86
N VAL A 7 -6.38 11.09 6.81
CA VAL A 7 -5.95 11.14 8.21
C VAL A 7 -4.53 10.60 8.35
N ALA A 8 -4.21 9.51 7.67
CA ALA A 8 -2.85 8.97 7.65
C ALA A 8 -1.85 9.99 7.08
N ARG A 9 -2.23 10.67 5.99
CA ARG A 9 -1.42 11.73 5.40
C ARG A 9 -1.22 12.91 6.37
N GLN A 10 -2.27 13.35 7.05
CA GLN A 10 -2.15 14.43 8.06
C GLN A 10 -1.22 14.05 9.21
N LEU A 11 -1.30 12.82 9.71
CA LEU A 11 -0.40 12.33 10.77
C LEU A 11 1.06 12.34 10.31
N VAL A 12 1.33 11.84 9.10
CA VAL A 12 2.69 11.83 8.55
C VAL A 12 3.20 13.23 8.27
N LEU A 13 2.37 14.13 7.74
CA LEU A 13 2.74 15.53 7.53
C LEU A 13 2.95 16.31 8.84
N SER A 14 2.40 15.82 9.96
CA SER A 14 2.58 16.45 11.27
C SER A 14 3.90 16.06 11.94
N ASP A 15 4.60 15.05 11.43
CA ASP A 15 5.87 14.55 11.96
C ASP A 15 6.94 14.56 10.86
N ALA A 16 7.89 15.49 10.99
CA ALA A 16 8.94 15.72 9.98
C ALA A 16 9.86 14.51 9.74
N GLU A 17 9.98 13.58 10.71
CA GLU A 17 10.77 12.36 10.52
C GLU A 17 9.97 11.29 9.77
N LEU A 18 8.67 11.20 10.04
CA LEU A 18 7.76 10.33 9.28
C LEU A 18 7.59 10.82 7.84
N GLU A 19 7.44 12.13 7.63
CA GLU A 19 7.30 12.74 6.30
C GLU A 19 8.49 12.41 5.37
N LYS A 20 9.72 12.44 5.91
CA LYS A 20 10.93 12.10 5.15
C LYS A 20 10.98 10.62 4.76
N ARG A 21 10.36 9.74 5.54
CA ARG A 21 10.48 8.28 5.43
C ARG A 21 9.27 7.61 4.79
N MET A 22 8.13 8.29 4.72
CA MET A 22 6.87 7.72 4.25
C MET A 22 6.23 8.65 3.22
N LYS A 23 6.01 8.12 2.02
CA LYS A 23 5.30 8.80 0.94
C LYS A 23 3.97 8.10 0.67
N PHE A 24 2.95 8.90 0.41
CA PHE A 24 1.65 8.40 -0.06
C PHE A 24 1.50 8.80 -1.52
N GLU A 25 1.55 7.82 -2.40
CA GLU A 25 1.33 8.00 -3.83
C GLU A 25 0.17 7.11 -4.27
N THR A 26 -0.59 7.58 -5.25
CA THR A 26 -1.58 6.78 -5.96
C THR A 26 -1.11 6.70 -7.40
N CYS A 27 -0.55 5.56 -7.76
CA CYS A 27 0.03 5.30 -9.07
C CYS A 27 -0.06 3.80 -9.36
N ASP A 28 0.06 3.43 -10.64
CA ASP A 28 0.19 2.03 -11.01
C ASP A 28 1.45 1.46 -10.37
N ILE A 29 1.36 0.22 -9.88
CA ILE A 29 2.44 -0.41 -9.12
C ILE A 29 3.75 -0.51 -9.93
N VAL A 30 3.63 -0.66 -11.25
CA VAL A 30 4.73 -0.68 -12.21
C VAL A 30 5.49 0.65 -12.30
N ASN A 31 4.86 1.76 -11.88
CA ASN A 31 5.44 3.10 -11.93
C ASN A 31 5.85 3.64 -10.55
N VAL A 32 5.92 2.77 -9.53
CA VAL A 32 6.35 3.15 -8.18
C VAL A 32 7.86 3.47 -8.18
N LYS A 33 8.19 4.75 -8.04
CA LYS A 33 9.56 5.29 -8.06
C LYS A 33 10.26 5.29 -6.70
N GLU A 34 9.95 4.30 -5.87
CA GLU A 34 10.55 4.20 -4.54
C GLU A 34 11.99 3.69 -4.60
N LYS A 35 12.78 3.99 -3.56
CA LYS A 35 14.13 3.47 -3.40
C LYS A 35 14.13 1.94 -3.32
N GLU A 36 15.17 1.34 -3.87
CA GLU A 36 15.47 -0.08 -3.65
C GLU A 36 15.56 -0.39 -2.16
N GLY A 37 15.01 -1.54 -1.77
CA GLY A 37 14.86 -1.95 -0.36
C GLY A 37 13.72 -1.27 0.39
N GLY A 38 12.99 -0.34 -0.25
CA GLY A 38 11.80 0.31 0.33
C GLY A 38 10.66 -0.68 0.56
N ILE A 39 9.93 -0.49 1.67
CA ILE A 39 8.72 -1.26 1.99
C ILE A 39 7.51 -0.44 1.54
N LEU A 40 6.65 -1.08 0.76
CA LEU A 40 5.43 -0.51 0.21
C LEU A 40 4.23 -1.17 0.89
N LEU A 41 3.26 -0.34 1.27
CA LEU A 41 1.96 -0.78 1.76
C LEU A 41 0.94 -0.56 0.65
N VAL A 42 0.51 -1.65 0.04
CA VAL A 42 -0.47 -1.66 -1.04
C VAL A 42 -1.84 -1.98 -0.44
N ARG A 43 -2.84 -1.18 -0.79
CA ARG A 43 -4.24 -1.43 -0.42
C ARG A 43 -4.94 -2.04 -1.63
N SER A 44 -5.48 -3.24 -1.46
CA SER A 44 -6.22 -3.98 -2.50
C SER A 44 -7.68 -4.13 -2.08
N ALA A 45 -8.60 -4.10 -3.04
CA ALA A 45 -10.00 -4.44 -2.81
C ALA A 45 -10.23 -5.94 -2.94
N ASN A 46 -11.20 -6.49 -2.19
CA ASN A 46 -11.67 -7.87 -2.36
C ASN A 46 -13.20 -7.88 -2.50
N GLY A 47 -13.73 -8.80 -3.30
CA GLY A 47 -15.16 -9.00 -3.53
C GLY A 47 -15.85 -7.82 -4.23
N ALA A 48 -17.10 -7.52 -3.85
CA ALA A 48 -17.93 -6.51 -4.53
C ALA A 48 -17.35 -5.07 -4.54
N ARG A 49 -16.35 -4.78 -3.70
CA ARG A 49 -15.66 -3.48 -3.69
C ARG A 49 -14.54 -3.37 -4.72
N ALA A 50 -14.23 -4.42 -5.48
CA ALA A 50 -13.46 -4.32 -6.72
C ALA A 50 -14.02 -3.26 -7.68
N PHE A 51 -15.32 -2.96 -7.56
CA PHE A 51 -15.98 -1.87 -8.29
C PHE A 51 -15.58 -0.47 -7.82
N LEU A 52 -15.05 -0.33 -6.59
CA LEU A 52 -14.74 0.96 -5.95
C LEU A 52 -13.24 1.29 -5.96
N TYR A 53 -12.36 0.29 -5.97
CA TYR A 53 -10.91 0.44 -6.01
C TYR A 53 -10.29 -0.76 -6.75
N PRO A 54 -9.09 -0.60 -7.34
CA PRO A 54 -8.44 -1.68 -8.06
C PRO A 54 -8.14 -2.88 -7.15
N VAL A 55 -8.40 -4.08 -7.69
CA VAL A 55 -7.94 -5.35 -7.12
C VAL A 55 -6.50 -5.52 -7.55
N VAL A 56 -5.62 -5.76 -6.58
CA VAL A 56 -4.21 -6.10 -6.83
C VAL A 56 -4.06 -7.60 -6.71
N GLU A 57 -3.57 -8.24 -7.77
CA GLU A 57 -3.27 -9.67 -7.83
C GLU A 57 -1.76 -9.92 -7.72
N GLU A 58 -1.35 -11.17 -7.52
CA GLU A 58 0.08 -11.54 -7.41
C GLU A 58 0.88 -11.13 -8.65
N HIS A 59 0.26 -11.16 -9.83
CA HIS A 59 0.91 -10.78 -11.09
C HIS A 59 1.22 -9.27 -11.17
N ASP A 60 0.48 -8.43 -10.46
CA ASP A 60 0.77 -6.99 -10.36
C ASP A 60 2.02 -6.73 -9.51
N LEU A 61 2.41 -7.69 -8.67
CA LEU A 61 3.54 -7.59 -7.75
C LEU A 61 4.83 -8.18 -8.33
N ILE A 62 4.84 -8.53 -9.63
CA ILE A 62 6.04 -9.05 -10.31
C ILE A 62 7.16 -8.02 -10.21
N GLY A 63 8.32 -8.47 -9.72
CA GLY A 63 9.47 -7.60 -9.47
C GLY A 63 9.48 -6.94 -8.10
N PHE A 64 8.51 -7.26 -7.22
CA PHE A 64 8.56 -6.96 -5.80
C PHE A 64 8.65 -8.25 -4.99
N GLU A 65 9.25 -8.16 -3.80
CA GLU A 65 9.27 -9.25 -2.84
C GLU A 65 8.06 -9.13 -1.91
N LEU A 66 7.18 -10.11 -1.94
CA LEU A 66 6.02 -10.16 -1.06
C LEU A 66 6.46 -10.48 0.38
N LEU A 67 6.19 -9.56 1.31
CA LEU A 67 6.51 -9.75 2.73
C LEU A 67 5.32 -10.35 3.50
N SER A 68 4.12 -9.82 3.29
CA SER A 68 2.91 -10.27 3.99
C SER A 68 1.63 -9.79 3.30
N ILE A 69 0.58 -10.60 3.36
CA ILE A 69 -0.76 -10.22 2.95
C ILE A 69 -1.69 -10.34 4.15
N PHE A 70 -2.41 -9.27 4.44
CA PHE A 70 -3.42 -9.24 5.48
C PHE A 70 -4.80 -9.03 4.86
N HIS A 71 -5.65 -10.06 4.98
CA HIS A 71 -7.06 -10.01 4.63
C HIS A 71 -7.89 -9.81 5.91
N PRO A 72 -8.27 -8.57 6.25
CA PRO A 72 -9.16 -8.36 7.38
C PRO A 72 -10.50 -9.10 7.18
N THR A 73 -10.95 -9.78 8.22
CA THR A 73 -12.23 -10.52 8.25
C THR A 73 -13.37 -9.72 8.89
N ASN A 74 -13.16 -8.42 9.13
CA ASN A 74 -14.12 -7.50 9.76
C ASN A 74 -14.65 -6.46 8.75
N ASP A 75 -15.37 -5.42 9.21
CA ASP A 75 -15.94 -4.35 8.36
C ASP A 75 -14.90 -3.55 7.55
N VAL A 76 -13.61 -3.77 7.79
CA VAL A 76 -12.53 -3.28 6.94
C VAL A 76 -12.32 -4.31 5.82
N ILE A 77 -12.72 -3.98 4.60
CA ILE A 77 -12.68 -4.91 3.45
C ILE A 77 -11.38 -4.78 2.63
N ASN A 78 -10.56 -3.76 2.91
CA ASN A 78 -9.32 -3.53 2.15
C ASN A 78 -8.24 -4.52 2.62
N SER A 79 -7.74 -5.33 1.70
CA SER A 79 -6.57 -6.15 1.94
C SER A 79 -5.33 -5.25 1.97
N VAL A 80 -4.44 -5.51 2.92
CA VAL A 80 -3.17 -4.79 3.05
C VAL A 80 -2.06 -5.75 2.63
N ILE A 81 -1.36 -5.40 1.57
CA ILE A 81 -0.26 -6.18 1.02
C ILE A 81 1.02 -5.40 1.31
N LEU A 82 1.95 -6.01 2.02
CA LEU A 82 3.28 -5.48 2.26
C LEU A 82 4.24 -6.09 1.25
N VAL A 83 4.86 -5.24 0.43
CA VAL A 83 5.85 -5.67 -0.56
C VAL A 83 7.11 -4.84 -0.43
N ARG A 84 8.27 -5.43 -0.76
CA ARG A 84 9.57 -4.77 -0.76
C ARG A 84 10.06 -4.64 -2.19
N LYS A 85 10.55 -3.45 -2.54
CA LYS A 85 11.27 -3.28 -3.80
C LYS A 85 12.64 -3.97 -3.68
N PRO A 86 12.98 -4.94 -4.54
CA PRO A 86 14.29 -5.58 -4.50
C PRO A 86 15.41 -4.56 -4.74
N VAL A 87 16.60 -4.91 -4.24
CA VAL A 87 17.86 -4.18 -4.47
C VAL A 87 18.60 -4.98 -5.55
N PHE A 88 18.92 -4.36 -6.69
CA PHE A 88 19.63 -5.02 -7.79
C PHE A 88 20.97 -4.34 -8.06
#